data_AF-A0A6M3JSM3-F1
#
_entry.id   AF-A0A6M3JSM3-F1
#
_cell.length_a   1.000
_cell.length_b   1.000
_cell.length_c   1.000
_cell.angle_alpha   90.00
_cell.angle_beta   90.00
_cell.angle_gamma   90.00
#
_symmetry.space_group_name_H-M   'P 1'
#
loop_
_entity.id
_entity.type
_entity.pdbx_description
1 polymer ?
#
loop_
_entity_poly.entity_id
_entity_poly.type
_entity_poly.pdbx_seq_one_letter_code
_entity_poly.pdbx_strand_id
1 'polypeptide(L)'
;MLEEAEDEIKWSDEIWNSSNIKALRGQQEEDFGNWGPKEYKMAQDEGTWDTMTTNAAKILGNKLIGILAYSKMQLFIDVDDEEKESNKAGRNKIADTERLANGVIWANDREIASVPSGKPIKSALSSFAILKGGIAQSLLWIEPKDAPPKCIIRTYDPMFCQWEEGDREILKFCFRNFVTEDFIKRTYKEKIKDGFDFGNPVIGKKDYLTYTFFDEDEWRTAINGKYVDEGEHGLGYCPVNIQTCGAVPYLHSMAYEDTMRFSWQSYAQNTRGVYDLMSKLLSIAKTKAVDSGRKDIIVEYDSNLDPNPPQIQKVGYGAGQRNNLVLIDKGKGQEYKGFLVAPGNEVIDSFYNLVEGMSTMGALDPIASGVMNRSGSGALAAELRDAALEFLNPYRGCVASGLVWDAEESVRQFKGGQYEKMEVEGRDTKGKKFLVKLEPADVAEKHFDCNLITDSLRDRTIELGDAINEVKNGLSSPKSAMRNHNLHPDPDKEMELIEQHKHVMMSAEDPVYHNASMAAFYVDKIGSEDVVVGITNEEMAEYHSTLAKLAVKGTIEGMMGAANQAGGKRGTETPPGTPVSPQATSAAIGSEALNF
;
A
#
# COMPACT_ATOMS: atom_id res chain seq x y z
N MET A 1 24.57 -38.58 -17.73
CA MET A 1 23.21 -39.09 -17.45
C MET A 1 22.58 -38.06 -16.55
N LEU A 2 21.29 -37.74 -16.70
CA LEU A 2 20.65 -36.84 -15.72
C LEU A 2 20.46 -37.67 -14.45
N GLU A 3 20.90 -37.14 -13.31
CA GLU A 3 20.66 -37.77 -12.01
C GLU A 3 19.16 -37.78 -11.69
N GLU A 4 18.74 -38.80 -10.95
CA GLU A 4 17.36 -38.97 -10.52
C GLU A 4 17.06 -37.97 -9.39
N ALA A 5 16.01 -37.17 -9.55
CA ALA A 5 15.53 -36.18 -8.60
C ALA A 5 14.32 -36.71 -7.78
N GLU A 6 14.05 -38.01 -7.85
CA GLU A 6 12.84 -38.63 -7.29
C GLU A 6 12.76 -38.42 -5.76
N ASP A 7 13.87 -38.58 -5.05
CA ASP A 7 13.91 -38.42 -3.59
C ASP A 7 13.65 -36.96 -3.16
N GLU A 8 14.20 -35.97 -3.87
CA GLU A 8 13.98 -34.56 -3.54
C GLU A 8 12.57 -34.08 -3.88
N ILE A 9 12.01 -34.55 -5.00
CA ILE A 9 10.61 -34.31 -5.35
C ILE A 9 9.69 -34.96 -4.31
N LYS A 10 10.00 -36.17 -3.87
CA LYS A 10 9.27 -36.85 -2.81
C LYS A 10 9.32 -36.08 -1.49
N TRP A 11 10.50 -35.62 -1.06
CA TRP A 11 10.64 -34.75 0.11
C TRP A 11 9.78 -33.49 -0.02
N SER A 12 9.83 -32.82 -1.17
CA SER A 12 9.00 -31.64 -1.44
C SER A 12 7.52 -31.99 -1.33
N ASP A 13 7.08 -33.13 -1.86
CA ASP A 13 5.68 -33.59 -1.82
C ASP A 13 5.23 -33.95 -0.40
N GLU A 14 6.10 -34.50 0.43
CA GLU A 14 5.84 -34.76 1.84
C GLU A 14 5.62 -33.46 2.60
N ILE A 15 6.48 -32.46 2.42
CA ILE A 15 6.32 -31.13 3.04
C ILE A 15 5.05 -30.43 2.52
N TRP A 16 4.82 -30.44 1.21
CA TRP A 16 3.64 -29.87 0.56
C TRP A 16 2.33 -30.43 1.13
N ASN A 17 2.36 -31.70 1.56
CA ASN A 17 1.22 -32.41 2.10
C ASN A 17 1.12 -32.42 3.63
N SER A 18 2.12 -31.87 4.33
CA SER A 18 2.11 -31.71 5.79
C SER A 18 0.93 -30.85 6.26
N SER A 19 0.45 -31.08 7.49
CA SER A 19 -0.69 -30.35 8.06
C SER A 19 -0.45 -28.84 8.10
N ASN A 20 0.71 -28.43 8.62
CA ASN A 20 1.10 -27.02 8.74
C ASN A 20 1.08 -26.28 7.40
N ILE A 21 1.74 -26.83 6.37
CA ILE A 21 1.82 -26.20 5.05
C ILE A 21 0.47 -26.23 4.34
N LYS A 22 -0.32 -27.31 4.47
CA LYS A 22 -1.69 -27.35 3.93
C LYS A 22 -2.59 -26.30 4.56
N ALA A 23 -2.53 -26.13 5.88
CA ALA A 23 -3.34 -25.15 6.59
C ALA A 23 -2.94 -23.72 6.24
N LEU A 24 -1.63 -23.44 6.16
CA LEU A 24 -1.10 -22.16 5.67
C LEU A 24 -1.59 -21.88 4.25
N ARG A 25 -1.43 -22.83 3.33
CA ARG A 25 -1.87 -22.67 1.95
C ARG A 25 -3.37 -22.47 1.84
N GLY A 26 -4.17 -23.23 2.59
CA GLY A 26 -5.63 -23.06 2.60
C GLY A 26 -6.02 -21.64 3.01
N GLN A 27 -5.36 -21.07 4.02
CA GLN A 27 -5.53 -19.67 4.42
C GLN A 27 -5.09 -18.70 3.33
N GLN A 28 -3.93 -18.91 2.70
CA GLN A 28 -3.43 -18.05 1.62
C GLN A 28 -4.29 -18.12 0.35
N GLU A 29 -4.89 -19.27 0.06
CA GLU A 29 -5.85 -19.46 -1.04
C GLU A 29 -7.16 -18.74 -0.74
N GLU A 30 -7.66 -18.81 0.50
CA GLU A 30 -8.84 -18.06 0.95
C GLU A 30 -8.61 -16.54 0.87
N ASP A 31 -7.49 -16.06 1.42
CA ASP A 31 -7.13 -14.65 1.43
C ASP A 31 -6.91 -14.08 0.01
N PHE A 32 -6.23 -14.85 -0.85
CA PHE A 32 -6.10 -14.51 -2.26
C PHE A 32 -7.44 -14.57 -3.00
N GLY A 33 -8.31 -15.52 -2.64
CA GLY A 33 -9.67 -15.65 -3.14
C GLY A 33 -10.57 -14.48 -2.76
N ASN A 34 -10.32 -13.78 -1.66
CA ASN A 34 -10.99 -12.52 -1.33
C ASN A 34 -10.55 -11.37 -2.26
N TRP A 35 -9.28 -11.36 -2.68
CA TRP A 35 -8.75 -10.36 -3.61
C TRP A 35 -9.17 -10.61 -5.07
N GLY A 36 -9.14 -11.87 -5.51
CA GLY A 36 -9.65 -12.30 -6.81
C GLY A 36 -11.18 -12.23 -6.80
N PRO A 37 -11.87 -11.50 -7.70
CA PRO A 37 -13.31 -11.35 -7.61
C PRO A 37 -13.99 -12.69 -7.92
N LYS A 38 -14.23 -13.49 -6.88
CA LYS A 38 -15.01 -14.71 -6.97
C LYS A 38 -16.47 -14.31 -6.98
N GLU A 39 -17.18 -14.68 -8.04
CA GLU A 39 -18.62 -14.42 -8.12
C GLU A 39 -19.30 -15.05 -6.89
N TYR A 40 -19.87 -14.19 -6.05
CA TYR A 40 -20.68 -14.62 -4.92
C TYR A 40 -21.95 -15.25 -5.46
N LYS A 41 -22.17 -16.52 -5.07
CA LYS A 41 -23.37 -17.26 -5.41
C LYS A 41 -24.13 -17.55 -4.12
N MET A 42 -25.35 -17.05 -4.05
CA MET A 42 -26.22 -17.39 -2.95
C MET A 42 -26.59 -18.87 -3.02
N ALA A 43 -26.62 -19.54 -1.87
CA ALA A 43 -26.97 -20.95 -1.81
C ALA A 43 -28.44 -21.14 -2.22
N GLN A 44 -28.72 -22.22 -2.98
CA GLN A 44 -30.05 -22.45 -3.56
C GLN A 44 -31.15 -22.66 -2.50
N ASP A 45 -30.77 -23.17 -1.33
CA ASP A 45 -31.62 -23.39 -0.17
C ASP A 45 -32.02 -22.10 0.56
N GLU A 46 -31.30 -21.00 0.33
CA GLU A 46 -31.64 -19.69 0.90
C GLU A 46 -32.74 -18.96 0.10
N GLY A 47 -33.10 -19.46 -1.08
CA GLY A 47 -34.17 -18.92 -1.93
C GLY A 47 -33.67 -18.39 -3.29
N THR A 48 -34.57 -17.74 -4.03
CA THR A 48 -34.24 -17.12 -5.33
C THR A 48 -33.90 -15.64 -5.13
N TRP A 49 -32.61 -15.31 -5.18
CA TRP A 49 -32.11 -13.95 -4.97
C TRP A 49 -31.26 -13.51 -6.15
N ASP A 50 -31.30 -12.22 -6.47
CA ASP A 50 -30.35 -11.62 -7.39
C ASP A 50 -28.95 -11.65 -6.77
N THR A 51 -27.96 -12.14 -7.52
CA THR A 51 -26.57 -12.17 -7.07
C THR A 51 -25.90 -10.79 -7.23
N MET A 52 -25.11 -10.41 -6.23
CA MET A 52 -24.23 -9.25 -6.23
C MET A 52 -22.95 -9.62 -5.48
N THR A 53 -21.81 -9.21 -6.01
CA THR A 53 -20.49 -9.47 -5.42
C THR A 53 -19.83 -8.14 -5.12
N THR A 54 -19.37 -7.95 -3.89
CA THR A 54 -18.57 -6.76 -3.54
C THR A 54 -17.17 -6.85 -4.13
N ASN A 55 -16.61 -5.72 -4.56
CA ASN A 55 -15.21 -5.60 -4.97
C ASN A 55 -14.34 -4.89 -3.91
N ALA A 56 -14.88 -4.67 -2.70
CA ALA A 56 -14.22 -3.93 -1.63
C ALA A 56 -12.84 -4.51 -1.27
N ALA A 57 -12.75 -5.83 -1.09
CA ALA A 57 -11.50 -6.54 -0.79
C ALA A 57 -10.44 -6.29 -1.86
N LYS A 58 -10.80 -6.42 -3.15
CA LYS A 58 -9.91 -6.16 -4.28
C LYS A 58 -9.43 -4.71 -4.31
N ILE A 59 -10.33 -3.75 -4.08
CA ILE A 59 -9.98 -2.33 -4.04
C ILE A 59 -8.98 -2.06 -2.91
N LEU A 60 -9.24 -2.58 -1.71
CA LEU A 60 -8.35 -2.44 -0.56
C LEU A 60 -6.98 -3.07 -0.84
N GLY A 61 -6.94 -4.35 -1.23
CA GLY A 61 -5.69 -5.05 -1.54
C GLY A 61 -4.86 -4.31 -2.60
N ASN A 62 -5.49 -3.85 -3.70
CA ASN A 62 -4.80 -3.05 -4.72
C ASN A 62 -4.27 -1.71 -4.20
N LYS A 63 -5.01 -1.03 -3.32
CA LYS A 63 -4.56 0.22 -2.68
C LYS A 63 -3.35 -0.04 -1.80
N LEU A 64 -3.40 -1.05 -0.93
CA LEU A 64 -2.28 -1.44 -0.05
C LEU A 64 -1.04 -1.77 -0.87
N ILE A 65 -1.20 -2.59 -1.92
CA ILE A 65 -0.10 -2.99 -2.80
C ILE A 65 0.48 -1.77 -3.49
N GLY A 66 -0.37 -0.88 -4.01
CA GLY A 66 0.05 0.36 -4.63
C GLY A 66 0.85 1.25 -3.68
N ILE A 67 0.38 1.45 -2.45
CA ILE A 67 1.04 2.30 -1.45
C ILE A 67 2.47 1.80 -1.17
N LEU A 68 2.66 0.49 -0.95
CA LEU A 68 3.98 -0.07 -0.68
C LEU A 68 4.84 -0.17 -1.94
N ALA A 69 4.29 -0.61 -3.07
CA ALA A 69 5.03 -0.76 -4.33
C ALA A 69 5.54 0.59 -4.87
N TYR A 70 4.81 1.68 -4.66
CA TYR A 70 5.21 3.03 -5.08
C TYR A 70 5.87 3.86 -3.98
N SER A 71 6.07 3.30 -2.78
CA SER A 71 6.81 3.98 -1.71
C SER A 71 8.23 4.35 -2.14
N LYS A 72 8.73 5.51 -1.70
CA LYS A 72 10.14 5.87 -1.87
C LYS A 72 10.98 4.98 -0.98
N MET A 73 11.87 4.20 -1.60
CA MET A 73 12.82 3.33 -0.90
C MET A 73 14.07 4.13 -0.53
N GLN A 74 14.45 4.09 0.73
CA GLN A 74 15.73 4.59 1.22
C GLN A 74 16.46 3.42 1.88
N LEU A 75 17.40 2.83 1.14
CA LEU A 75 18.29 1.78 1.61
C LEU A 75 19.66 2.39 1.88
N PHE A 76 20.08 2.41 3.14
CA PHE A 76 21.31 3.07 3.59
C PHE A 76 21.95 2.31 4.74
N ILE A 77 23.20 2.64 5.05
CA ILE A 77 23.90 2.16 6.23
C ILE A 77 23.87 3.30 7.24
N ASP A 78 23.32 3.08 8.44
CA ASP A 78 23.44 4.09 9.49
C ASP A 78 24.89 4.14 9.99
N VAL A 79 25.38 5.35 10.16
CA VAL A 79 26.79 5.62 10.46
C VAL A 79 26.84 6.55 11.65
N ASP A 80 27.50 6.11 12.72
CA ASP A 80 27.72 6.89 13.92
C ASP A 80 28.46 8.21 13.59
N ASP A 81 28.20 9.27 14.35
CA ASP A 81 28.78 10.59 14.08
C ASP A 81 30.32 10.58 14.16
N GLU A 82 30.92 9.70 14.95
CA GLU A 82 32.38 9.49 14.98
C GLU A 82 32.92 8.87 13.68
N GLU A 83 32.22 7.90 13.08
CA GLU A 83 32.61 7.29 11.79
C GLU A 83 32.33 8.27 10.63
N LYS A 84 31.32 9.14 10.78
CA LYS A 84 31.14 10.28 9.88
C LYS A 84 32.37 11.18 9.98
N GLU A 85 32.76 11.68 11.14
CA GLU A 85 33.81 12.70 11.24
C GLU A 85 35.23 12.19 10.98
N SER A 86 35.52 10.92 11.26
CA SER A 86 36.90 10.43 11.37
C SER A 86 37.58 10.01 10.06
N ASN A 87 36.88 9.74 8.94
CA ASN A 87 37.61 9.34 7.72
C ASN A 87 36.84 9.52 6.40
N LYS A 88 37.33 10.41 5.51
CA LYS A 88 36.79 10.59 4.14
C LYS A 88 36.82 9.28 3.33
N ALA A 89 37.83 8.43 3.59
CA ALA A 89 37.95 7.12 2.96
C ALA A 89 36.88 6.13 3.45
N GLY A 90 36.56 6.12 4.75
CA GLY A 90 35.49 5.29 5.31
C GLY A 90 34.11 5.67 4.77
N ARG A 91 33.83 6.98 4.66
CA ARG A 91 32.61 7.50 4.03
C ARG A 91 32.45 7.05 2.56
N ASN A 92 33.54 7.07 1.78
CA ASN A 92 33.49 6.62 0.40
C ASN A 92 33.18 5.12 0.32
N LYS A 93 33.82 4.31 1.16
CA LYS A 93 33.60 2.87 1.23
C LYS A 93 32.14 2.51 1.56
N ILE A 94 31.55 3.22 2.52
CA ILE A 94 30.12 3.06 2.87
C ILE A 94 29.23 3.48 1.69
N ALA A 95 29.49 4.63 1.09
CA ALA A 95 28.72 5.09 -0.07
C ALA A 95 28.81 4.13 -1.27
N ASP A 96 29.97 3.51 -1.48
CA ASP A 96 30.18 2.51 -2.53
C ASP A 96 29.50 1.19 -2.20
N THR A 97 29.44 0.81 -0.93
CA THR A 97 28.64 -0.33 -0.43
C THR A 97 27.14 -0.11 -0.68
N GLU A 98 26.62 1.08 -0.35
CA GLU A 98 25.23 1.45 -0.63
C GLU A 98 24.92 1.47 -2.14
N ARG A 99 25.87 1.94 -2.96
CA ARG A 99 25.73 1.94 -4.43
C ARG A 99 25.74 0.54 -5.00
N LEU A 100 26.57 -0.37 -4.48
CA LEU A 100 26.54 -1.77 -4.87
C LEU A 100 25.14 -2.37 -4.63
N ALA A 101 24.64 -2.29 -3.40
CA ALA A 101 23.35 -2.84 -3.03
C ALA A 101 22.19 -2.25 -3.85
N ASN A 102 22.11 -0.92 -3.94
CA ASN A 102 21.07 -0.25 -4.73
C ASN A 102 21.17 -0.58 -6.23
N GLY A 103 22.39 -0.70 -6.76
CA GLY A 103 22.61 -1.01 -8.16
C GLY A 103 22.29 -2.46 -8.52
N VAL A 104 22.57 -3.41 -7.63
CA VAL A 104 22.18 -4.81 -7.78
C VAL A 104 20.66 -4.96 -7.85
N ILE A 105 19.93 -4.34 -6.92
CA ILE A 105 18.46 -4.34 -6.92
C ILE A 105 17.94 -3.67 -8.21
N TRP A 106 18.52 -2.54 -8.61
CA TRP A 106 18.14 -1.82 -9.82
C TRP A 106 18.36 -2.63 -11.11
N ALA A 107 19.48 -3.36 -11.20
CA ALA A 107 19.79 -4.22 -12.34
C ALA A 107 18.76 -5.36 -12.48
N ASN A 108 18.40 -6.00 -11.36
CA ASN A 108 17.37 -7.04 -11.33
C ASN A 108 15.99 -6.49 -11.70
N ASP A 109 15.61 -5.33 -11.17
CA ASP A 109 14.34 -4.66 -11.52
C ASP A 109 14.23 -4.41 -13.02
N ARG A 110 15.32 -3.97 -13.67
CA ARG A 110 15.33 -3.74 -15.12
C ARG A 110 15.18 -5.02 -15.94
N GLU A 111 15.82 -6.10 -15.50
CA GLU A 111 15.69 -7.39 -16.15
C GLU A 111 14.27 -7.95 -16.01
N ILE A 112 13.72 -7.92 -14.80
CA ILE A 112 12.36 -8.41 -14.54
C ILE A 112 11.32 -7.56 -15.28
N ALA A 113 11.50 -6.24 -15.33
CA ALA A 113 10.61 -5.33 -16.06
C ALA A 113 10.59 -5.54 -17.58
N SER A 114 11.55 -6.31 -18.15
CA SER A 114 11.52 -6.69 -19.56
C SER A 114 10.42 -7.73 -19.87
N VAL A 115 9.92 -8.42 -18.85
CA VAL A 115 8.84 -9.42 -18.97
C VAL A 115 7.49 -8.74 -18.68
N PRO A 116 6.45 -8.90 -19.53
CA PRO A 116 5.16 -8.24 -19.32
C PRO A 116 4.47 -8.55 -17.99
N SER A 117 4.64 -9.77 -17.47
CA SER A 117 4.15 -10.19 -16.14
C SER A 117 5.13 -9.88 -15.02
N GLY A 118 6.37 -9.49 -15.35
CA GLY A 118 7.40 -9.16 -14.38
C GLY A 118 7.05 -7.92 -13.56
N LYS A 119 7.34 -7.99 -12.27
CA LYS A 119 7.20 -6.88 -11.33
C LYS A 119 8.55 -6.59 -10.70
N PRO A 120 8.95 -5.31 -10.54
CA PRO A 120 10.11 -4.95 -9.73
C PRO A 120 10.06 -5.64 -8.36
N ILE A 121 11.22 -5.99 -7.80
CA ILE A 121 11.38 -6.78 -6.58
C ILE A 121 10.48 -6.23 -5.47
N LYS A 122 10.61 -4.94 -5.14
CA LYS A 122 9.78 -4.29 -4.10
C LYS A 122 8.29 -4.43 -4.38
N SER A 123 7.85 -4.33 -5.63
CA SER A 123 6.44 -4.49 -6.00
C SER A 123 5.97 -5.94 -5.87
N ALA A 124 6.82 -6.91 -6.20
CA ALA A 124 6.52 -8.33 -6.00
C ALA A 124 6.43 -8.66 -4.50
N LEU A 125 7.43 -8.25 -3.71
CA LEU A 125 7.44 -8.39 -2.25
C LEU A 125 6.23 -7.74 -1.59
N SER A 126 5.86 -6.52 -2.01
CA SER A 126 4.65 -5.84 -1.50
C SER A 126 3.39 -6.64 -1.78
N SER A 127 3.29 -7.24 -2.98
CA SER A 127 2.14 -8.05 -3.36
C SER A 127 2.04 -9.33 -2.53
N PHE A 128 3.16 -10.03 -2.34
CA PHE A 128 3.20 -11.25 -1.53
C PHE A 128 2.98 -10.97 -0.05
N ALA A 129 3.63 -9.96 0.53
CA ALA A 129 3.43 -9.55 1.91
C ALA A 129 1.93 -9.29 2.19
N ILE A 130 1.27 -8.51 1.33
CA ILE A 130 -0.13 -8.13 1.52
C ILE A 130 -1.07 -9.31 1.27
N LEU A 131 -0.93 -10.04 0.17
CA LEU A 131 -1.90 -11.07 -0.24
C LEU A 131 -1.66 -12.43 0.42
N LYS A 132 -0.40 -12.79 0.67
CA LYS A 132 0.02 -14.10 1.19
C LYS A 132 0.45 -14.05 2.65
N GLY A 133 0.59 -12.86 3.22
CA GLY A 133 1.01 -12.69 4.61
C GLY A 133 2.50 -12.96 4.84
N GLY A 134 3.32 -12.85 3.81
CA GLY A 134 4.77 -13.01 3.91
C GLY A 134 5.46 -12.94 2.53
N ILE A 135 6.77 -13.07 2.53
CA ILE A 135 7.63 -13.01 1.34
C ILE A 135 8.59 -14.19 1.32
N ALA A 136 9.02 -14.57 0.13
CA ALA A 136 10.08 -15.52 -0.10
C ALA A 136 10.94 -15.04 -1.26
N GLN A 137 12.26 -15.03 -1.10
CA GLN A 137 13.19 -14.65 -2.17
C GLN A 137 14.54 -15.34 -2.03
N SER A 138 15.28 -15.41 -3.12
CA SER A 138 16.68 -15.86 -3.15
C SER A 138 17.57 -14.82 -3.81
N LEU A 139 18.85 -14.88 -3.46
CA LEU A 139 19.88 -14.06 -4.05
C LEU A 139 21.12 -14.90 -4.32
N LEU A 140 21.57 -14.95 -5.58
CA LEU A 140 22.85 -15.57 -5.92
C LEU A 140 23.67 -14.71 -6.86
N TRP A 141 24.95 -14.60 -6.56
CA TRP A 141 25.96 -14.20 -7.52
C TRP A 141 26.38 -15.36 -8.41
N ILE A 142 26.40 -15.11 -9.71
CA ILE A 142 26.94 -16.02 -10.70
C ILE A 142 28.02 -15.32 -11.51
N GLU A 143 29.01 -16.08 -11.95
CA GLU A 143 30.06 -15.62 -12.87
C GLU A 143 29.98 -16.43 -14.16
N PRO A 144 29.18 -15.97 -15.15
CA PRO A 144 29.06 -16.69 -16.40
C PRO A 144 30.38 -16.66 -17.17
N LYS A 145 30.69 -17.74 -17.90
CA LYS A 145 31.85 -17.76 -18.80
C LYS A 145 31.72 -16.63 -19.81
N ASP A 146 32.78 -15.81 -19.92
CA ASP A 146 32.87 -14.68 -20.85
C ASP A 146 31.90 -13.50 -20.59
N ALA A 147 31.33 -13.39 -19.38
CA ALA A 147 30.48 -12.27 -18.99
C ALA A 147 30.85 -11.73 -17.59
N PRO A 148 30.57 -10.45 -17.28
CA PRO A 148 30.82 -9.93 -15.94
C PRO A 148 29.96 -10.63 -14.88
N PRO A 149 30.42 -10.67 -13.62
CA PRO A 149 29.64 -11.17 -12.49
C PRO A 149 28.26 -10.53 -12.44
N LYS A 150 27.25 -11.36 -12.19
CA LYS A 150 25.86 -10.93 -12.13
C LYS A 150 25.20 -11.47 -10.87
N CYS A 151 24.54 -10.58 -10.13
CA CYS A 151 23.67 -10.95 -9.03
C CYS A 151 22.24 -11.17 -9.55
N ILE A 152 21.66 -12.31 -9.23
CA ILE A 152 20.28 -12.67 -9.56
C ILE A 152 19.47 -12.69 -8.27
N ILE A 153 18.44 -11.86 -8.21
CA ILE A 153 17.44 -11.85 -7.15
C ILE A 153 16.15 -12.44 -7.72
N ARG A 154 15.59 -13.46 -7.06
CA ARG A 154 14.30 -14.05 -7.45
C ARG A 154 13.32 -13.97 -6.30
N THR A 155 12.17 -13.37 -6.55
CA THR A 155 11.03 -13.41 -5.63
C THR A 155 10.13 -14.59 -5.96
N TYR A 156 9.69 -15.33 -4.95
CA TYR A 156 8.82 -16.49 -5.09
C TYR A 156 7.43 -16.19 -4.52
N ASP A 157 6.39 -16.79 -5.10
CA ASP A 157 5.08 -16.83 -4.45
C ASP A 157 5.17 -17.79 -3.25
N PRO A 158 5.02 -17.30 -2.00
CA PRO A 158 5.17 -18.13 -0.82
C PRO A 158 4.22 -19.33 -0.78
N MET A 159 3.07 -19.24 -1.46
CA MET A 159 2.09 -20.32 -1.53
C MET A 159 2.64 -21.59 -2.20
N PHE A 160 3.67 -21.44 -3.03
CA PHE A 160 4.33 -22.55 -3.74
C PHE A 160 5.72 -22.87 -3.21
N CYS A 161 6.11 -22.30 -2.07
CA CYS A 161 7.38 -22.57 -1.41
C CYS A 161 7.25 -23.74 -0.43
N GLN A 162 8.30 -24.55 -0.31
CA GLN A 162 8.49 -25.57 0.71
C GLN A 162 9.88 -25.37 1.28
N TRP A 163 10.02 -25.51 2.60
CA TRP A 163 11.32 -25.32 3.23
C TRP A 163 11.44 -26.15 4.50
N GLU A 164 12.68 -26.38 4.88
CA GLU A 164 13.08 -27.00 6.14
C GLU A 164 13.91 -25.99 6.93
N GLU A 165 13.46 -25.70 8.15
CA GLU A 165 14.12 -24.76 9.06
C GLU A 165 15.04 -25.53 10.01
N GLY A 166 16.29 -25.08 10.12
CA GLY A 166 17.21 -25.47 11.20
C GLY A 166 17.03 -24.57 12.42
N ASP A 167 17.98 -24.64 13.37
CA ASP A 167 17.96 -23.79 14.58
C ASP A 167 18.09 -22.28 14.24
N ARG A 168 18.80 -21.94 13.16
CA ARG A 168 19.17 -20.55 12.84
C ARG A 168 19.07 -20.18 11.36
N GLU A 169 18.79 -21.13 10.49
CA GLU A 169 18.84 -20.94 9.04
C GLU A 169 17.89 -21.88 8.31
N ILE A 170 17.65 -21.60 7.03
CA ILE A 170 16.95 -22.53 6.14
C ILE A 170 17.97 -23.57 5.69
N LEU A 171 17.69 -24.85 5.95
CA LEU A 171 18.56 -25.95 5.55
C LEU A 171 18.33 -26.34 4.08
N LYS A 172 17.05 -26.34 3.69
CA LYS A 172 16.64 -26.71 2.34
C LYS A 172 15.40 -25.94 1.93
N PHE A 173 15.35 -25.54 0.67
CA PHE A 173 14.23 -24.83 0.07
C PHE A 173 13.84 -25.45 -1.26
N CYS A 174 12.55 -25.41 -1.59
CA CYS A 174 12.02 -25.76 -2.89
C CYS A 174 10.92 -24.81 -3.31
N PHE A 175 10.98 -24.36 -4.56
CA PHE A 175 9.90 -23.62 -5.21
C PHE A 175 9.26 -24.46 -6.31
N ARG A 176 7.94 -24.60 -6.24
CA ARG A 176 7.11 -25.24 -7.28
C ARG A 176 6.61 -24.20 -8.26
N ASN A 177 6.87 -24.40 -9.54
CA ASN A 177 6.40 -23.48 -10.57
C ASN A 177 5.69 -24.20 -11.72
N PHE A 178 4.58 -23.62 -12.17
CA PHE A 178 3.89 -24.06 -13.37
C PHE A 178 4.45 -23.31 -14.57
N VAL A 179 5.00 -24.04 -15.53
CA VAL A 179 5.60 -23.46 -16.73
C VAL A 179 5.14 -24.21 -17.98
N THR A 180 5.20 -23.53 -19.11
CA THR A 180 4.87 -24.15 -20.39
C THR A 180 6.05 -24.96 -20.93
N GLU A 181 5.75 -25.94 -21.80
CA GLU A 181 6.79 -26.70 -22.52
C GLU A 181 7.78 -25.79 -23.27
N ASP A 182 7.26 -24.74 -23.90
CA ASP A 182 8.06 -23.77 -24.66
C ASP A 182 9.03 -23.01 -23.77
N PHE A 183 8.63 -22.68 -22.54
CA PHE A 183 9.54 -22.09 -21.56
C PHE A 183 10.67 -23.06 -21.23
N ILE A 184 10.34 -24.30 -20.89
CA ILE A 184 11.32 -25.33 -20.51
C ILE A 184 12.34 -25.53 -21.64
N LYS A 185 11.86 -25.72 -22.88
CA LYS A 185 12.73 -25.93 -24.06
C LYS A 185 13.61 -24.74 -24.40
N ARG A 186 13.20 -23.51 -24.06
CA ARG A 186 14.00 -22.30 -24.29
C ARG A 186 15.03 -22.09 -23.19
N THR A 187 14.61 -22.23 -21.93
CA THR A 187 15.46 -21.98 -20.76
C THR A 187 16.53 -23.05 -20.60
N TYR A 188 16.18 -24.32 -20.81
CA TYR A 188 17.07 -25.46 -20.57
C TYR A 188 17.49 -26.15 -21.88
N LYS A 189 17.50 -25.41 -22.99
CA LYS A 189 17.71 -25.94 -24.36
C LYS A 189 18.97 -26.81 -24.50
N GLU A 190 20.05 -26.43 -23.83
CA GLU A 190 21.34 -27.13 -23.91
C GLU A 190 21.41 -28.37 -23.01
N LYS A 191 20.52 -28.46 -22.02
CA LYS A 191 20.49 -29.51 -21.00
C LYS A 191 19.44 -30.58 -21.28
N ILE A 192 18.38 -30.24 -22.00
CA ILE A 192 17.29 -31.13 -22.39
C ILE A 192 17.59 -31.78 -23.73
N LYS A 193 17.70 -33.12 -23.75
CA LYS A 193 17.92 -33.91 -24.97
C LYS A 193 16.63 -34.11 -25.76
N ASP A 194 16.76 -34.36 -27.07
CA ASP A 194 15.63 -34.76 -27.92
C ASP A 194 14.91 -35.98 -27.32
N GLY A 195 13.58 -35.88 -27.20
CA GLY A 195 12.75 -36.93 -26.60
C GLY A 195 12.70 -36.92 -25.07
N PHE A 196 13.10 -35.83 -24.40
CA PHE A 196 12.90 -35.67 -22.96
C PHE A 196 11.42 -35.81 -22.58
N ASP A 197 11.16 -36.63 -21.56
CA ASP A 197 9.82 -36.84 -21.03
C ASP A 197 9.51 -35.77 -19.97
N PHE A 198 8.69 -34.80 -20.35
CA PHE A 198 8.21 -33.75 -19.46
C PHE A 198 7.16 -34.26 -18.45
N GLY A 199 6.69 -35.50 -18.58
CA GLY A 199 5.63 -36.07 -17.76
C GLY A 199 4.23 -35.66 -18.23
N ASN A 200 3.24 -35.89 -17.36
CA ASN A 200 1.86 -35.49 -17.66
C ASN A 200 1.63 -34.02 -17.28
N PRO A 201 1.00 -33.21 -18.14
CA PRO A 201 0.68 -31.83 -17.81
C PRO A 201 -0.34 -31.77 -16.66
N VAL A 202 -0.11 -30.87 -15.71
CA VAL A 202 -0.90 -30.77 -14.48
C VAL A 202 -2.19 -29.97 -14.69
N ILE A 203 -2.13 -28.90 -15.50
CA ILE A 203 -3.25 -27.98 -15.76
C ILE A 203 -3.37 -27.74 -17.27
N GLY A 204 -4.61 -27.76 -17.78
CA GLY A 204 -4.92 -27.25 -19.14
C GLY A 204 -4.26 -27.96 -20.33
N LYS A 205 -3.64 -29.14 -20.13
CA LYS A 205 -2.88 -29.92 -21.14
C LYS A 205 -1.58 -29.25 -21.65
N LYS A 206 -1.06 -28.19 -21.02
CA LYS A 206 0.15 -27.49 -21.51
C LYS A 206 1.15 -27.05 -20.43
N ASP A 207 0.74 -27.11 -19.16
CA ASP A 207 1.56 -26.65 -18.05
C ASP A 207 2.17 -27.84 -17.31
N TYR A 208 3.48 -27.75 -17.08
CA TYR A 208 4.31 -28.72 -16.39
C TYR A 208 4.83 -28.12 -15.09
N LEU A 209 5.08 -28.99 -14.12
CA LEU A 209 5.59 -28.59 -12.80
C LEU A 209 7.12 -28.69 -12.78
N THR A 210 7.78 -27.59 -12.47
CA THR A 210 9.22 -27.56 -12.20
C THR A 210 9.46 -27.34 -10.72
N TYR A 211 10.51 -27.98 -10.21
CA TYR A 211 10.95 -27.85 -8.82
C TYR A 211 12.33 -27.23 -8.81
N THR A 212 12.49 -26.05 -8.21
CA THR A 212 13.81 -25.43 -8.02
C THR A 212 14.20 -25.57 -6.56
N PHE A 213 15.24 -26.36 -6.30
CA PHE A 213 15.81 -26.64 -5.00
C PHE A 213 17.02 -25.74 -4.72
N PHE A 214 17.18 -25.37 -3.46
CA PHE A 214 18.37 -24.74 -2.89
C PHE A 214 18.72 -25.43 -1.58
N ASP A 215 20.00 -25.66 -1.35
CA ASP A 215 20.55 -26.15 -0.09
C ASP A 215 21.83 -25.40 0.28
N GLU A 216 22.70 -26.00 1.09
CA GLU A 216 23.93 -25.38 1.60
C GLU A 216 24.96 -25.06 0.51
N ASP A 217 25.03 -25.90 -0.53
CA ASP A 217 26.14 -25.93 -1.48
C ASP A 217 25.69 -25.67 -2.91
N GLU A 218 24.47 -26.05 -3.27
CA GLU A 218 24.02 -26.09 -4.65
C GLU A 218 22.56 -25.68 -4.83
N TRP A 219 22.27 -25.36 -6.09
CA TRP A 219 20.91 -25.18 -6.58
C TRP A 219 20.65 -26.16 -7.72
N ARG A 220 19.44 -26.71 -7.76
CA ARG A 220 19.03 -27.70 -8.76
C ARG A 220 17.63 -27.41 -9.25
N THR A 221 17.35 -27.68 -10.51
CA THR A 221 15.98 -27.65 -11.06
C THR A 221 15.61 -28.99 -11.64
N ALA A 222 14.50 -29.55 -11.18
CA ALA A 222 13.99 -30.84 -11.62
C ALA A 222 12.64 -30.73 -12.33
N ILE A 223 12.42 -31.63 -13.29
CA ILE A 223 11.18 -31.83 -14.03
C ILE A 223 10.96 -33.33 -14.15
N ASN A 224 9.77 -33.81 -13.76
CA ASN A 224 9.38 -35.21 -13.93
C ASN A 224 10.46 -36.21 -13.43
N GLY A 225 10.94 -36.04 -12.20
CA GLY A 225 11.91 -36.97 -11.60
C GLY A 225 13.36 -36.80 -12.07
N LYS A 226 13.68 -35.81 -12.91
CA LYS A 226 15.03 -35.62 -13.46
C LYS A 226 15.51 -34.19 -13.30
N TYR A 227 16.77 -34.02 -12.90
CA TYR A 227 17.40 -32.71 -12.96
C TYR A 227 17.56 -32.28 -14.42
N VAL A 228 17.22 -31.02 -14.69
CA VAL A 228 17.38 -30.36 -15.99
C VAL A 228 18.36 -29.20 -15.91
N ASP A 229 18.67 -28.74 -14.71
CA ASP A 229 19.61 -27.66 -14.44
C ASP A 229 20.19 -27.83 -13.04
N GLU A 230 21.44 -27.44 -12.85
CA GLU A 230 22.18 -27.57 -11.60
C GLU A 230 23.38 -26.63 -11.62
N GLY A 231 23.79 -26.17 -10.44
CA GLY A 231 25.01 -25.41 -10.23
C GLY A 231 25.39 -25.33 -8.75
N GLU A 232 26.68 -25.38 -8.48
CA GLU A 232 27.24 -25.14 -7.15
C GLU A 232 27.35 -23.63 -6.90
N HIS A 233 27.01 -23.20 -5.70
CA HIS A 233 27.24 -21.83 -5.22
C HIS A 233 28.22 -21.78 -4.04
N GLY A 234 28.40 -22.88 -3.29
CA GLY A 234 29.44 -23.02 -2.27
C GLY A 234 29.38 -21.97 -1.17
N LEU A 235 28.16 -21.61 -0.74
CA LEU A 235 27.95 -20.54 0.25
C LEU A 235 28.05 -21.07 1.69
N GLY A 236 27.87 -22.38 1.89
CA GLY A 236 27.80 -22.95 3.23
C GLY A 236 26.46 -22.68 3.93
N TYR A 237 25.43 -22.25 3.18
CA TYR A 237 24.05 -22.04 3.66
C TYR A 237 23.09 -21.86 2.47
N CYS A 238 21.79 -22.04 2.72
CA CYS A 238 20.75 -21.82 1.71
C CYS A 238 20.54 -20.31 1.46
N PRO A 239 20.75 -19.81 0.22
CA PRO A 239 20.66 -18.37 -0.10
C PRO A 239 19.20 -17.92 -0.32
N VAL A 240 18.32 -18.27 0.61
CA VAL A 240 16.89 -17.99 0.57
C VAL A 240 16.48 -17.28 1.86
N ASN A 241 15.66 -16.25 1.71
CA ASN A 241 15.03 -15.54 2.81
C ASN A 241 13.52 -15.72 2.74
N ILE A 242 12.94 -16.20 3.84
CA ILE A 242 11.49 -16.30 4.03
C ILE A 242 11.13 -15.47 5.24
N GLN A 243 10.17 -14.56 5.08
CA GLN A 243 9.70 -13.71 6.16
C GLN A 243 8.19 -13.69 6.20
N THR A 244 7.66 -13.62 7.41
CA THR A 244 6.22 -13.64 7.67
C THR A 244 5.74 -12.25 8.09
N CYS A 245 4.49 -11.93 7.75
CA CYS A 245 3.84 -10.68 8.15
C CYS A 245 2.89 -10.95 9.32
N GLY A 246 3.01 -10.20 10.40
CA GLY A 246 2.07 -10.27 11.51
C GLY A 246 2.70 -9.88 12.83
N ALA A 247 1.87 -9.76 13.87
CA ALA A 247 2.33 -9.52 15.22
C ALA A 247 2.67 -10.82 15.98
N VAL A 248 2.25 -11.97 15.45
CA VAL A 248 2.39 -13.26 16.12
C VAL A 248 3.76 -13.85 15.75
N PRO A 249 4.63 -14.16 16.73
CA PRO A 249 5.90 -14.82 16.46
C PRO A 249 5.67 -16.26 15.99
N TYR A 250 6.73 -16.95 15.61
CA TYR A 250 6.63 -18.39 15.37
C TYR A 250 6.20 -19.13 16.64
N LEU A 251 5.12 -19.90 16.54
CA LEU A 251 4.53 -20.65 17.64
C LEU A 251 4.70 -22.15 17.39
N HIS A 252 5.16 -22.87 18.40
CA HIS A 252 5.14 -24.34 18.40
C HIS A 252 3.99 -24.85 19.25
N SER A 253 3.24 -25.83 18.73
CA SER A 253 2.28 -26.60 19.52
C SER A 253 2.81 -28.01 19.73
N MET A 254 2.68 -28.53 20.96
CA MET A 254 3.05 -29.91 21.33
C MET A 254 2.29 -30.97 20.52
N ALA A 255 1.12 -30.62 19.99
CA ALA A 255 0.32 -31.49 19.14
C ALA A 255 0.63 -31.31 17.64
N TYR A 256 1.69 -30.56 17.28
CA TYR A 256 1.96 -30.13 15.89
C TYR A 256 0.71 -29.51 15.23
N GLU A 257 -0.10 -28.81 16.03
CA GLU A 257 -1.24 -28.07 15.51
C GLU A 257 -0.78 -27.01 14.52
N ASP A 258 -1.67 -26.66 13.58
CA ASP A 258 -1.45 -25.72 12.49
C ASP A 258 -1.17 -24.30 13.00
N THR A 259 0.04 -24.06 13.49
CA THR A 259 0.44 -22.79 14.11
C THR A 259 1.08 -21.83 13.13
N MET A 260 1.69 -22.35 12.06
CA MET A 260 2.39 -21.54 11.05
C MET A 260 1.44 -20.53 10.37
N ARG A 261 0.19 -20.89 10.11
CA ARG A 261 -0.80 -19.96 9.53
C ARG A 261 -1.04 -18.70 10.40
N PHE A 262 -0.75 -18.76 11.71
CA PHE A 262 -0.94 -17.62 12.60
C PHE A 262 0.13 -16.54 12.43
N SER A 263 1.34 -16.89 12.02
CA SER A 263 2.41 -15.92 11.73
C SER A 263 2.32 -15.35 10.31
N TRP A 264 1.60 -16.00 9.39
CA TRP A 264 1.43 -15.58 7.99
C TRP A 264 0.12 -14.83 7.75
N GLN A 265 0.00 -13.60 8.26
CA GLN A 265 -1.24 -12.84 8.19
C GLN A 265 -1.27 -11.86 7.01
N SER A 266 -2.15 -12.14 6.04
CA SER A 266 -2.46 -11.22 4.94
C SER A 266 -3.32 -10.04 5.42
N TYR A 267 -3.54 -9.05 4.54
CA TYR A 267 -4.45 -7.94 4.84
C TYR A 267 -5.88 -8.38 5.17
N ALA A 268 -6.29 -9.56 4.68
CA ALA A 268 -7.63 -10.08 4.86
C ALA A 268 -7.84 -10.72 6.24
N GLN A 269 -6.79 -10.87 7.08
CA GLN A 269 -6.84 -11.63 8.33
C GLN A 269 -8.04 -11.33 9.24
N ASN A 270 -8.38 -10.05 9.39
CA ASN A 270 -9.45 -9.56 10.28
C ASN A 270 -10.81 -9.48 9.57
N THR A 271 -10.83 -9.73 8.26
CA THR A 271 -11.99 -9.60 7.38
C THR A 271 -12.38 -10.91 6.70
N ARG A 272 -11.76 -12.04 7.08
CA ARG A 272 -12.13 -13.38 6.59
C ARG A 272 -13.61 -13.63 6.88
N GLY A 273 -14.36 -14.06 5.87
CA GLY A 273 -15.82 -14.24 5.94
C GLY A 273 -16.68 -12.96 5.95
N VAL A 274 -16.11 -11.78 6.19
CA VAL A 274 -16.85 -10.51 6.21
C VAL A 274 -17.33 -10.14 4.80
N TYR A 275 -16.49 -10.30 3.78
CA TYR A 275 -16.84 -9.91 2.39
C TYR A 275 -17.94 -10.79 1.76
N ASP A 276 -17.99 -12.08 2.11
CA ASP A 276 -19.08 -12.96 1.69
C ASP A 276 -20.41 -12.53 2.32
N LEU A 277 -20.37 -12.15 3.60
CA LEU A 277 -21.54 -11.61 4.29
C LEU A 277 -21.99 -10.27 3.69
N MET A 278 -21.06 -9.37 3.36
CA MET A 278 -21.38 -8.13 2.63
C MET A 278 -22.06 -8.44 1.29
N SER A 279 -21.53 -9.39 0.52
CA SER A 279 -22.10 -9.79 -0.77
C SER A 279 -23.51 -10.37 -0.61
N LYS A 280 -23.73 -11.21 0.42
CA LYS A 280 -25.04 -11.73 0.78
C LYS A 280 -26.07 -10.64 1.05
N LEU A 281 -25.71 -9.65 1.88
CA LEU A 281 -26.62 -8.55 2.24
C LEU A 281 -26.93 -7.65 1.05
N LEU A 282 -25.93 -7.33 0.23
CA LEU A 282 -26.11 -6.57 -1.01
C LEU A 282 -27.02 -7.30 -2.00
N SER A 283 -26.91 -8.62 -2.09
CA SER A 283 -27.82 -9.45 -2.88
C SER A 283 -29.28 -9.36 -2.41
N ILE A 284 -29.52 -9.45 -1.10
CA ILE A 284 -30.86 -9.33 -0.53
C ILE A 284 -31.42 -7.92 -0.80
N ALA A 285 -30.62 -6.87 -0.56
CA ALA A 285 -31.01 -5.49 -0.80
C ALA A 285 -31.32 -5.21 -2.27
N LYS A 286 -30.49 -5.71 -3.19
CA LYS A 286 -30.71 -5.63 -4.64
C LYS A 286 -32.02 -6.30 -5.04
N THR A 287 -32.25 -7.53 -4.58
CA THR A 287 -33.49 -8.27 -4.88
C THR A 287 -34.70 -7.46 -4.41
N LYS A 288 -34.68 -6.96 -3.18
CA LYS A 288 -35.74 -6.08 -2.64
C LYS A 288 -35.93 -4.80 -3.45
N ALA A 289 -34.86 -4.14 -3.85
CA ALA A 289 -34.95 -2.92 -4.64
C ALA A 289 -35.62 -3.20 -6.00
N VAL A 290 -35.23 -4.30 -6.65
CA VAL A 290 -35.84 -4.78 -7.90
C VAL A 290 -37.32 -5.13 -7.69
N ASP A 291 -37.66 -5.79 -6.57
CA ASP A 291 -39.03 -6.21 -6.27
C ASP A 291 -39.92 -5.06 -5.77
N SER A 292 -39.36 -4.03 -5.13
CA SER A 292 -40.12 -2.86 -4.65
C SER A 292 -40.79 -2.05 -5.77
N GLY A 293 -40.25 -2.15 -6.99
CA GLY A 293 -40.86 -1.59 -8.20
C GLY A 293 -41.88 -2.51 -8.87
N ARG A 294 -42.05 -3.75 -8.39
CA ARG A 294 -43.03 -4.71 -8.92
C ARG A 294 -44.35 -4.55 -8.16
N LYS A 295 -45.45 -4.55 -8.92
CA LYS A 295 -46.78 -4.74 -8.33
C LYS A 295 -47.13 -6.21 -8.48
N ASP A 296 -47.09 -6.94 -7.38
CA ASP A 296 -47.60 -8.30 -7.37
C ASP A 296 -49.11 -8.26 -7.49
N ILE A 297 -49.64 -8.88 -8.54
CA ILE A 297 -51.06 -9.05 -8.74
C ILE A 297 -51.39 -10.45 -8.23
N ILE A 298 -51.90 -10.52 -7.01
CA ILE A 298 -52.40 -11.76 -6.41
C ILE A 298 -53.85 -11.90 -6.83
N VAL A 299 -54.18 -13.00 -7.50
CA VAL A 299 -55.55 -13.32 -7.85
C VAL A 299 -55.93 -14.64 -7.21
N GLU A 300 -56.79 -14.53 -6.22
CA GLU A 300 -57.40 -15.67 -5.56
C GLU A 300 -58.63 -16.10 -6.35
N TYR A 301 -58.73 -17.39 -6.67
CA TYR A 301 -59.91 -17.98 -7.27
C TYR A 301 -60.25 -19.29 -6.57
N ASP A 302 -61.48 -19.76 -6.71
CA ASP A 302 -61.94 -21.01 -6.09
C ASP A 302 -62.36 -21.99 -7.18
N SER A 303 -61.55 -23.03 -7.42
CA SER A 303 -61.84 -24.04 -8.43
C SER A 303 -63.12 -24.85 -8.18
N ASN A 304 -63.64 -24.84 -6.94
CA ASN A 304 -64.89 -25.52 -6.60
C ASN A 304 -66.11 -24.72 -7.07
N LEU A 305 -65.97 -23.41 -7.32
CA LEU A 305 -67.02 -22.52 -7.79
C LEU A 305 -66.91 -22.23 -9.30
N ASP A 306 -65.70 -22.06 -9.81
CA ASP A 306 -65.42 -21.95 -11.25
C ASP A 306 -64.18 -22.80 -11.60
N PRO A 307 -64.32 -23.87 -12.39
CA PRO A 307 -63.22 -24.81 -12.66
C PRO A 307 -62.07 -24.19 -13.46
N ASN A 308 -62.27 -23.02 -14.09
CA ASN A 308 -61.24 -22.37 -14.88
C ASN A 308 -60.61 -21.19 -14.13
N PRO A 309 -59.26 -21.09 -14.08
CA PRO A 309 -58.61 -19.91 -13.53
C PRO A 309 -58.99 -18.67 -14.36
N PRO A 310 -59.18 -17.50 -13.71
CA PRO A 310 -59.58 -16.28 -14.39
C PRO A 310 -58.55 -15.89 -15.47
N GLN A 311 -59.03 -15.66 -16.71
CA GLN A 311 -58.19 -15.19 -17.80
C GLN A 311 -57.87 -13.71 -17.61
N ILE A 312 -56.68 -13.41 -17.09
CA ILE A 312 -56.22 -12.04 -16.92
C ILE A 312 -55.60 -11.61 -18.24
N GLN A 313 -56.31 -10.76 -18.99
CA GLN A 313 -55.73 -10.07 -20.14
C GLN A 313 -54.48 -9.32 -19.65
N LYS A 314 -53.34 -9.52 -20.32
CA LYS A 314 -52.08 -8.82 -20.05
C LYS A 314 -52.36 -7.36 -19.73
N VAL A 315 -52.32 -7.00 -18.45
CA VAL A 315 -52.53 -5.61 -18.03
C VAL A 315 -51.36 -4.84 -18.63
N GLY A 316 -51.66 -3.98 -19.59
CA GLY A 316 -50.68 -3.26 -20.40
C GLY A 316 -49.86 -2.30 -19.55
N TYR A 317 -48.77 -2.78 -18.98
CA TYR A 317 -47.70 -1.96 -18.46
C TYR A 317 -46.44 -2.24 -19.29
N GLY A 318 -45.75 -1.16 -19.67
CA GLY A 318 -44.71 -1.15 -20.70
C GLY A 318 -43.63 -2.22 -20.52
N ALA A 319 -43.06 -2.64 -21.64
CA ALA A 319 -41.95 -3.59 -21.72
C ALA A 319 -40.85 -3.22 -20.71
N GLY A 320 -40.75 -4.01 -19.64
CA GLY A 320 -39.83 -3.78 -18.52
C GLY A 320 -40.37 -4.24 -17.16
N GLN A 321 -41.70 -4.26 -16.98
CA GLN A 321 -42.30 -4.78 -15.75
C GLN A 321 -42.53 -6.30 -15.84
N ARG A 322 -41.65 -7.08 -15.22
CA ARG A 322 -41.91 -8.49 -14.89
C ARG A 322 -42.88 -8.54 -13.72
N ASN A 323 -44.18 -8.50 -13.99
CA ASN A 323 -45.20 -8.75 -12.97
C ASN A 323 -45.33 -10.26 -12.78
N ASN A 324 -45.10 -10.75 -11.56
CA ASN A 324 -45.43 -12.13 -11.21
C ASN A 324 -46.93 -12.19 -10.95
N LEU A 325 -47.69 -12.78 -11.89
CA LEU A 325 -49.07 -13.15 -11.62
C LEU A 325 -49.04 -14.41 -10.75
N VAL A 326 -49.52 -14.29 -9.50
CA VAL A 326 -49.67 -15.43 -8.59
C VAL A 326 -51.16 -15.78 -8.51
N LEU A 327 -51.52 -16.93 -9.11
CA LEU A 327 -52.85 -17.50 -9.02
C LEU A 327 -52.93 -18.42 -7.81
N ILE A 328 -53.92 -18.23 -6.95
CA ILE A 328 -54.08 -19.01 -5.71
C ILE A 328 -55.44 -19.68 -5.74
N ASP A 329 -55.44 -21.02 -5.76
CA ASP A 329 -56.64 -21.85 -5.86
C ASP A 329 -57.15 -22.27 -4.48
N LYS A 330 -58.10 -21.50 -3.94
CA LYS A 330 -58.74 -21.77 -2.64
C LYS A 330 -59.50 -23.09 -2.64
N GLY A 331 -60.01 -23.51 -3.80
CA GLY A 331 -60.77 -24.75 -3.94
C GLY A 331 -59.93 -26.00 -3.70
N LYS A 332 -58.62 -25.90 -3.95
CA LYS A 332 -57.61 -26.93 -3.65
C LYS A 332 -56.93 -26.74 -2.29
N GLY A 333 -57.45 -25.86 -1.44
CA GLY A 333 -56.88 -25.54 -0.13
C GLY A 333 -55.55 -24.79 -0.20
N GLN A 334 -55.25 -24.10 -1.32
CA GLN A 334 -54.09 -23.21 -1.38
C GLN A 334 -54.39 -21.91 -0.63
N GLU A 335 -53.49 -21.52 0.27
CA GLU A 335 -53.60 -20.28 1.03
C GLU A 335 -52.35 -19.43 0.79
N TYR A 336 -52.56 -18.14 0.56
CA TYR A 336 -51.47 -17.19 0.47
C TYR A 336 -50.87 -16.95 1.86
N LYS A 337 -49.66 -17.45 2.11
CA LYS A 337 -48.96 -17.24 3.39
C LYS A 337 -48.16 -15.93 3.46
N GLY A 338 -48.39 -15.01 2.52
CA GLY A 338 -47.51 -13.85 2.32
C GLY A 338 -46.27 -14.22 1.50
N PHE A 339 -45.59 -13.22 0.95
CA PHE A 339 -44.21 -13.40 0.52
C PHE A 339 -43.34 -13.62 1.76
N LEU A 340 -42.27 -14.40 1.63
CA LEU A 340 -41.21 -14.44 2.64
C LEU A 340 -40.73 -13.00 2.85
N VAL A 341 -41.12 -12.40 3.98
CA VAL A 341 -40.75 -11.02 4.30
C VAL A 341 -39.28 -11.04 4.67
N ALA A 342 -38.45 -10.71 3.70
CA ALA A 342 -37.04 -10.48 3.95
C ALA A 342 -36.90 -9.40 5.04
N PRO A 343 -35.94 -9.56 5.99
CA PRO A 343 -35.81 -8.71 7.18
C PRO A 343 -35.89 -7.23 6.80
N GLY A 344 -36.67 -6.43 7.52
CA GLY A 344 -36.92 -5.02 7.17
C GLY A 344 -35.64 -4.27 6.79
N ASN A 345 -35.73 -3.29 5.89
CA ASN A 345 -34.55 -2.58 5.39
C ASN A 345 -33.70 -2.03 6.55
N GLU A 346 -34.33 -1.58 7.63
CA GLU A 346 -33.64 -1.16 8.86
C GLU A 346 -32.70 -2.23 9.45
N VAL A 347 -33.08 -3.50 9.42
CA VAL A 347 -32.26 -4.61 9.92
C VAL A 347 -31.11 -4.91 8.95
N ILE A 348 -31.39 -4.86 7.64
CA ILE A 348 -30.37 -5.05 6.61
C ILE A 348 -29.34 -3.91 6.68
N ASP A 349 -29.80 -2.67 6.77
CA ASP A 349 -28.96 -1.47 6.84
C ASP A 349 -28.15 -1.45 8.14
N SER A 350 -28.77 -1.79 9.28
CA SER A 350 -28.07 -1.86 10.57
C SER A 350 -26.99 -2.94 10.56
N PHE A 351 -27.29 -4.11 9.99
CA PHE A 351 -26.34 -5.21 9.92
C PHE A 351 -25.26 -4.95 8.86
N TYR A 352 -25.61 -4.33 7.73
CA TYR A 352 -24.64 -3.86 6.74
C TYR A 352 -23.67 -2.86 7.36
N ASN A 353 -24.16 -1.87 8.11
CA ASN A 353 -23.32 -0.90 8.81
C ASN A 353 -22.40 -1.57 9.85
N LEU A 354 -22.86 -2.62 10.52
CA LEU A 354 -22.02 -3.41 11.44
C LEU A 354 -20.90 -4.13 10.67
N VAL A 355 -21.24 -4.79 9.56
CA VAL A 355 -20.29 -5.53 8.71
C VAL A 355 -19.30 -4.58 8.03
N GLU A 356 -19.75 -3.41 7.57
CA GLU A 356 -18.91 -2.33 7.06
C GLU A 356 -18.01 -1.74 8.14
N GLY A 357 -18.53 -1.57 9.37
CA GLY A 357 -17.75 -1.18 10.53
C GLY A 357 -16.63 -2.18 10.84
N MET A 358 -16.93 -3.48 10.83
CA MET A 358 -15.91 -4.53 11.00
C MET A 358 -14.87 -4.51 9.86
N SER A 359 -15.32 -4.28 8.63
CA SER A 359 -14.43 -4.13 7.47
C SER A 359 -13.51 -2.92 7.63
N THR A 360 -14.04 -1.79 8.10
CA THR A 360 -13.30 -0.53 8.25
C THR A 360 -12.33 -0.58 9.44
N MET A 361 -12.71 -1.20 10.56
CA MET A 361 -11.80 -1.44 11.68
C MET A 361 -10.65 -2.38 11.32
N GLY A 362 -10.86 -3.27 10.34
CA GLY A 362 -9.84 -4.17 9.80
C GLY A 362 -9.13 -3.67 8.54
N ALA A 363 -9.41 -2.45 8.07
CA ALA A 363 -8.92 -1.89 6.82
C ALA A 363 -8.36 -0.48 7.01
N LEU A 364 -7.76 0.11 5.96
CA LEU A 364 -7.42 1.53 5.99
C LEU A 364 -8.69 2.36 6.13
N ASP A 365 -8.66 3.29 7.10
CA ASP A 365 -9.70 4.30 7.25
C ASP A 365 -9.89 5.07 5.91
N PRO A 366 -11.14 5.28 5.45
CA PRO A 366 -11.46 6.10 4.28
C PRO A 366 -10.73 7.45 4.23
N ILE A 367 -10.38 8.03 5.39
CA ILE A 367 -9.63 9.28 5.54
C ILE A 367 -8.29 9.21 4.83
N ALA A 368 -7.52 8.17 5.12
CA ALA A 368 -6.24 7.92 4.48
C ALA A 368 -6.38 7.47 3.02
N SER A 369 -7.61 7.34 2.51
CA SER A 369 -7.89 7.07 1.10
C SER A 369 -8.49 8.27 0.34
N GLY A 370 -8.62 9.44 0.99
CA GLY A 370 -9.04 10.69 0.37
C GLY A 370 -10.55 10.83 0.12
N VAL A 371 -11.41 10.08 0.84
CA VAL A 371 -12.85 9.97 0.52
C VAL A 371 -13.76 10.79 1.45
N MET A 372 -13.22 11.58 2.39
CA MET A 372 -14.07 12.30 3.34
C MET A 372 -14.73 13.57 2.78
N ASN A 373 -16.06 13.63 2.97
CA ASN A 373 -16.92 14.81 2.81
C ASN A 373 -17.03 15.65 4.13
N ARG A 374 -16.16 15.45 5.13
CA ARG A 374 -16.19 16.21 6.40
C ARG A 374 -14.96 17.09 6.54
N SER A 375 -15.19 18.38 6.82
CA SER A 375 -14.16 19.34 7.21
C SER A 375 -13.65 19.03 8.63
N GLY A 376 -12.63 18.18 8.74
CA GLY A 376 -11.83 17.99 9.97
C GLY A 376 -10.68 19.00 10.05
N SER A 377 -10.13 19.23 11.24
CA SER A 377 -8.86 19.96 11.39
C SER A 377 -7.71 19.17 10.77
N GLY A 378 -6.67 19.84 10.26
CA GLY A 378 -5.50 19.18 9.66
C GLY A 378 -4.82 18.17 10.60
N ALA A 379 -4.80 18.47 11.91
CA ALA A 379 -4.27 17.57 12.94
C ALA A 379 -5.09 16.27 13.07
N LEU A 380 -6.43 16.35 13.04
CA LEU A 380 -7.28 15.17 13.08
C LEU A 380 -7.12 14.31 11.82
N ALA A 381 -6.96 14.96 10.66
CA ALA A 381 -6.68 14.26 9.41
C ALA A 381 -5.31 13.58 9.43
N ALA A 382 -4.31 14.18 10.06
CA ALA A 382 -2.97 13.60 10.25
C ALA A 382 -3.02 12.38 11.21
N GLU A 383 -3.64 12.50 12.38
CA GLU A 383 -3.78 11.39 13.33
C GLU A 383 -4.51 10.18 12.71
N LEU A 384 -5.61 10.44 12.00
CA LEU A 384 -6.38 9.39 11.34
C LEU A 384 -5.63 8.78 10.16
N ARG A 385 -4.76 9.56 9.51
CA ARG A 385 -3.85 9.06 8.48
C ARG A 385 -2.75 8.19 9.09
N ASP A 386 -2.14 8.60 10.18
CA ASP A 386 -1.09 7.84 10.84
C ASP A 386 -1.64 6.51 11.38
N ALA A 387 -2.81 6.54 12.03
CA ALA A 387 -3.52 5.34 12.47
C ALA A 387 -3.84 4.40 11.29
N ALA A 388 -4.24 4.94 10.14
CA ALA A 388 -4.48 4.13 8.95
C ALA A 388 -3.18 3.56 8.34
N LEU A 389 -2.07 4.29 8.43
CA LEU A 389 -0.76 3.81 8.00
C LEU A 389 -0.17 2.77 8.96
N GLU A 390 -0.56 2.77 10.24
CA GLU A 390 -0.11 1.74 11.20
C GLU A 390 -0.54 0.34 10.79
N PHE A 391 -1.71 0.20 10.14
CA PHE A 391 -2.14 -1.08 9.57
C PHE A 391 -1.13 -1.65 8.55
N LEU A 392 -0.40 -0.78 7.85
CA LEU A 392 0.62 -1.20 6.89
C LEU A 392 1.94 -1.62 7.54
N ASN A 393 2.17 -1.32 8.82
CA ASN A 393 3.47 -1.52 9.47
C ASN A 393 4.00 -2.96 9.39
N PRO A 394 3.20 -4.02 9.62
CA PRO A 394 3.70 -5.39 9.51
C PRO A 394 4.19 -5.72 8.10
N TYR A 395 3.46 -5.29 7.08
CA TYR A 395 3.80 -5.51 5.67
C TYR A 395 4.99 -4.65 5.25
N ARG A 396 5.02 -3.38 5.66
CA ARG A 396 6.13 -2.45 5.41
C ARG A 396 7.42 -2.98 6.03
N GLY A 397 7.36 -3.44 7.28
CA GLY A 397 8.49 -4.02 7.99
C GLY A 397 9.02 -5.29 7.31
N CYS A 398 8.12 -6.18 6.88
CA CYS A 398 8.48 -7.39 6.14
C CYS A 398 9.16 -7.07 4.79
N VAL A 399 8.58 -6.17 3.98
CA VAL A 399 9.19 -5.78 2.70
C VAL A 399 10.53 -5.06 2.91
N ALA A 400 10.63 -4.16 3.89
CA ALA A 400 11.87 -3.47 4.22
C ALA A 400 12.96 -4.45 4.66
N SER A 401 12.63 -5.40 5.53
CA SER A 401 13.54 -6.44 6.02
C SER A 401 14.00 -7.38 4.90
N GLY A 402 13.14 -7.68 3.93
CA GLY A 402 13.52 -8.40 2.71
C GLY A 402 14.57 -7.63 1.88
N LEU A 403 14.34 -6.34 1.65
CA LEU A 403 15.27 -5.49 0.92
C LEU A 403 16.61 -5.28 1.65
N VAL A 404 16.59 -5.22 2.99
CA VAL A 404 17.80 -5.21 3.82
C VAL A 404 18.58 -6.52 3.62
N TRP A 405 17.88 -7.66 3.67
CA TRP A 405 18.52 -8.94 3.41
C TRP A 405 19.14 -9.00 2.01
N ASP A 406 18.44 -8.55 0.95
CA ASP A 406 19.00 -8.49 -0.40
C ASP A 406 20.28 -7.63 -0.46
N ALA A 407 20.28 -6.50 0.25
CA ALA A 407 21.43 -5.60 0.33
C ALA A 407 22.63 -6.27 1.01
N GLU A 408 22.43 -6.80 2.22
CA GLU A 408 23.46 -7.45 3.01
C GLU A 408 24.01 -8.70 2.33
N GLU A 409 23.12 -9.53 1.80
CA GLU A 409 23.47 -10.77 1.12
C GLU A 409 24.24 -10.50 -0.18
N SER A 410 23.82 -9.48 -0.94
CA SER A 410 24.55 -9.07 -2.15
C SER A 410 25.98 -8.64 -1.84
N VAL A 411 26.19 -7.87 -0.75
CA VAL A 411 27.51 -7.41 -0.32
C VAL A 411 28.35 -8.56 0.22
N ARG A 412 27.75 -9.43 1.04
CA ARG A 412 28.42 -10.60 1.63
C ARG A 412 28.93 -11.54 0.55
N GLN A 413 28.08 -11.92 -0.41
CA GLN A 413 28.48 -12.79 -1.51
C GLN A 413 29.49 -12.10 -2.43
N PHE A 414 29.29 -10.82 -2.77
CA PHE A 414 30.24 -10.10 -3.65
C PHE A 414 31.65 -10.06 -3.06
N LYS A 415 31.75 -9.85 -1.74
CA LYS A 415 33.02 -9.81 -1.02
C LYS A 415 33.62 -11.19 -0.76
N GLY A 416 32.78 -12.16 -0.36
CA GLY A 416 33.20 -13.54 -0.05
C GLY A 416 33.63 -14.32 -1.30
N GLY A 417 32.93 -14.12 -2.42
CA GLY A 417 33.22 -14.79 -3.70
C GLY A 417 34.42 -14.24 -4.46
N GLN A 418 35.02 -13.13 -4.00
CA GLN A 418 36.18 -12.47 -4.64
C GLN A 418 35.99 -12.19 -6.14
N TYR A 419 34.77 -11.82 -6.55
CA TYR A 419 34.44 -11.55 -7.95
C TYR A 419 35.30 -10.43 -8.55
N GLU A 420 35.49 -10.49 -9.87
CA GLU A 420 36.20 -9.44 -10.61
C GLU A 420 35.50 -8.07 -10.52
N LYS A 421 36.24 -7.02 -10.91
CA LYS A 421 35.72 -5.64 -10.90
C LYS A 421 34.45 -5.56 -11.74
N MET A 422 33.41 -4.96 -11.17
CA MET A 422 32.13 -4.82 -11.84
C MET A 422 31.75 -3.34 -11.99
N GLU A 423 31.04 -3.03 -13.06
CA GLU A 423 30.42 -1.73 -13.24
C GLU A 423 28.97 -1.79 -12.77
N VAL A 424 28.63 -0.93 -11.81
CA VAL A 424 27.31 -0.86 -11.18
C VAL A 424 26.65 0.47 -11.52
N GLU A 425 25.42 0.41 -12.00
CA GLU A 425 24.59 1.59 -12.24
C GLU A 425 23.29 1.53 -11.46
N GLY A 426 22.80 2.70 -11.06
CA GLY A 426 21.57 2.78 -10.27
C GLY A 426 21.19 4.20 -9.91
N ARG A 427 20.34 4.32 -8.89
CA ARG A 427 19.99 5.58 -8.26
C ARG A 427 20.30 5.49 -6.78
N ASP A 428 20.91 6.54 -6.23
CA ASP A 428 21.17 6.64 -4.80
C ASP A 428 19.87 6.93 -4.03
N THR A 429 19.97 6.97 -2.70
CA THR A 429 18.86 7.30 -1.79
C THR A 429 18.25 8.69 -2.02
N LYS A 430 18.96 9.57 -2.74
CA LYS A 430 18.52 10.92 -3.14
C LYS A 430 17.94 10.92 -4.56
N GLY A 431 17.85 9.77 -5.22
CA GLY A 431 17.36 9.62 -6.58
C GLY A 431 18.35 10.07 -7.67
N LYS A 432 19.60 10.40 -7.31
CA LYS A 432 20.66 10.75 -8.27
C LYS A 432 21.18 9.50 -8.94
N LYS A 433 21.30 9.53 -10.26
CA LYS A 433 21.89 8.44 -11.03
C LYS A 433 23.38 8.33 -10.72
N PHE A 434 23.90 7.11 -10.66
CA PHE A 434 25.32 6.84 -10.55
C PHE A 434 25.74 5.73 -11.52
N LEU A 435 27.02 5.73 -11.85
CA LEU A 435 27.74 4.67 -12.55
C LEU A 435 29.12 4.60 -11.88
N VAL A 436 29.43 3.48 -11.24
CA VAL A 436 30.71 3.28 -10.52
C VAL A 436 31.28 1.91 -10.83
N LYS A 437 32.60 1.82 -10.86
CA LYS A 437 33.33 0.55 -10.93
C LYS A 437 33.77 0.18 -9.53
N LEU A 438 33.38 -1.00 -9.08
CA LEU A 438 33.59 -1.47 -7.71
C LEU A 438 34.35 -2.79 -7.71
N GLU A 439 35.24 -2.93 -6.74
CA GLU A 439 35.98 -4.14 -6.42
C GLU A 439 35.54 -4.65 -5.03
N PRO A 440 35.74 -5.93 -4.70
CA PRO A 440 35.45 -6.46 -3.36
C PRO A 440 36.12 -5.68 -2.21
N ALA A 441 37.27 -5.05 -2.46
CA ALA A 441 37.97 -4.23 -1.48
C ALA A 441 37.28 -2.88 -1.18
N ASP A 442 36.46 -2.38 -2.10
CA ASP A 442 35.77 -1.08 -2.02
C ASP A 442 34.47 -1.15 -1.20
N VAL A 443 34.04 -2.34 -0.79
CA VAL A 443 32.81 -2.54 -0.03
C VAL A 443 33.05 -3.07 1.37
N ALA A 444 32.14 -2.74 2.29
CA ALA A 444 32.18 -3.14 3.69
C ALA A 444 30.94 -3.98 4.04
N GLU A 445 31.14 -5.07 4.77
CA GLU A 445 30.01 -5.81 5.35
C GLU A 445 29.52 -5.02 6.58
N LYS A 446 28.37 -4.38 6.44
CA LYS A 446 27.72 -3.54 7.44
C LYS A 446 26.22 -3.83 7.41
N HIS A 447 25.53 -3.51 8.51
CA HIS A 447 24.08 -3.61 8.59
C HIS A 447 23.43 -2.51 7.75
N PHE A 448 22.35 -2.87 7.05
CA PHE A 448 21.54 -1.92 6.30
C PHE A 448 20.23 -1.61 6.99
N ASP A 449 19.79 -0.37 6.87
CA ASP A 449 18.45 0.07 7.20
C ASP A 449 17.66 0.36 5.92
N CYS A 450 16.37 0.04 5.93
CA CYS A 450 15.46 0.32 4.82
C CYS A 450 14.21 1.05 5.31
N ASN A 451 14.05 2.28 4.82
CA ASN A 451 12.84 3.08 5.04
C ASN A 451 11.99 3.12 3.76
N LEU A 452 10.76 2.62 3.87
CA LEU A 452 9.75 2.68 2.82
C LEU A 452 8.78 3.83 3.11
N ILE A 453 8.92 4.92 2.38
CA ILE A 453 8.21 6.17 2.63
C ILE A 453 7.04 6.30 1.66
N THR A 454 5.82 6.29 2.19
CA THR A 454 4.59 6.28 1.42
C THR A 454 4.23 7.70 0.97
N ASP A 455 4.86 8.16 -0.13
CA ASP A 455 4.68 9.52 -0.67
C ASP A 455 3.24 9.85 -1.08
N SER A 456 2.41 8.84 -1.42
CA SER A 456 1.08 9.04 -2.00
C SER A 456 0.03 9.66 -1.06
N LEU A 457 0.34 9.82 0.23
CA LEU A 457 -0.56 10.44 1.21
C LEU A 457 0.01 11.71 1.83
N ARG A 458 1.25 12.10 1.49
CA ARG A 458 1.88 13.30 2.04
C ARG A 458 1.35 14.55 1.36
N ASP A 459 0.45 15.24 2.04
CA ASP A 459 0.25 16.66 1.75
C ASP A 459 1.54 17.37 2.12
N ARG A 460 2.30 17.81 1.10
CA ARG A 460 3.54 18.56 1.29
C ARG A 460 3.33 19.78 2.19
N THR A 461 2.12 20.32 2.24
CA THR A 461 1.74 21.44 3.10
C THR A 461 1.78 21.08 4.58
N ILE A 462 1.38 19.85 4.94
CA ILE A 462 1.41 19.36 6.33
C ILE A 462 2.85 19.12 6.76
N GLU A 463 3.63 18.38 5.96
CA GLU A 463 5.04 18.09 6.24
C GLU A 463 5.87 19.38 6.30
N LEU A 464 5.56 20.37 5.44
CA LEU A 464 6.15 21.71 5.50
C LEU A 464 5.75 22.43 6.79
N GLY A 465 4.49 22.33 7.22
CA GLY A 465 4.02 22.87 8.49
C GLY A 465 4.72 22.27 9.70
N ASP A 466 4.92 20.96 9.72
CA ASP A 466 5.62 20.24 10.80
C ASP A 466 7.11 20.59 10.81
N ALA A 467 7.76 20.63 9.64
CA ALA A 467 9.13 21.09 9.52
C ALA A 467 9.30 22.53 10.01
N ILE A 468 8.36 23.43 9.68
CA ILE A 468 8.34 24.81 10.18
C ILE A 468 8.18 24.83 11.70
N ASN A 469 7.32 23.99 12.26
CA ASN A 469 7.10 23.91 13.70
C ASN A 469 8.34 23.39 14.44
N GLU A 470 9.02 22.37 13.93
CA GLU A 470 10.29 21.89 14.49
C GLU A 470 11.34 23.00 14.53
N VAL A 471 11.45 23.77 13.44
CA VAL A 471 12.39 24.89 13.35
C VAL A 471 11.99 26.03 14.30
N LYS A 472 10.70 26.40 14.34
CA LYS A 472 10.17 27.48 15.20
C LYS A 472 10.38 27.15 16.69
N ASN A 473 10.23 25.88 17.06
CA ASN A 473 10.42 25.41 18.43
C ASN A 473 11.89 25.10 18.77
N GLY A 474 12.82 25.29 17.83
CA GLY A 474 14.25 25.03 18.03
C GLY A 474 14.60 23.55 18.19
N LEU A 475 13.72 22.64 17.76
CA LEU A 475 13.90 21.19 17.85
C LEU A 475 14.85 20.66 16.78
N SER A 476 14.85 21.28 15.61
CA SER A 476 15.68 20.89 14.46
C SER A 476 16.22 22.12 13.74
N SER A 477 17.40 22.00 13.12
CA SER A 477 17.84 22.98 12.11
C SER A 477 16.90 22.93 10.89
N PRO A 478 16.73 24.01 10.11
CA PRO A 478 15.90 23.99 8.90
C PRO A 478 16.25 22.86 7.95
N LYS A 479 17.55 22.62 7.74
CA LYS A 479 18.05 21.53 6.89
C LYS A 479 17.74 20.13 7.46
N SER A 480 17.79 19.98 8.79
CA SER A 480 17.44 18.72 9.45
C SER A 480 15.95 18.46 9.40
N ALA A 481 15.12 19.47 9.70
CA ALA A 481 13.67 19.38 9.63
C ALA A 481 13.20 19.00 8.22
N MET A 482 13.74 19.65 7.18
CA MET A 482 13.44 19.29 5.79
C MET A 482 13.84 17.86 5.44
N ARG A 483 14.97 17.37 5.96
CA ARG A 483 15.39 15.98 5.77
C ARG A 483 14.46 15.00 6.50
N ASN A 484 14.08 15.30 7.73
CA ASN A 484 13.19 14.48 8.56
C ASN A 484 11.81 14.36 7.91
N HIS A 485 11.30 15.47 7.38
CA HIS A 485 10.02 15.55 6.67
C HIS A 485 10.11 15.21 5.17
N ASN A 486 11.32 14.86 4.70
CA ASN A 486 11.62 14.44 3.33
C ASN A 486 11.17 15.46 2.25
N LEU A 487 11.17 16.73 2.63
CA LEU A 487 11.01 17.91 1.80
C LEU A 487 12.37 18.14 1.11
N HIS A 488 12.69 17.41 0.02
CA HIS A 488 13.41 18.00 -1.14
C HIS A 488 13.87 17.10 -2.30
N PRO A 489 14.00 17.74 -3.49
CA PRO A 489 15.14 17.56 -4.39
C PRO A 489 16.14 18.76 -4.49
N ASP A 490 15.87 19.95 -3.95
CA ASP A 490 16.72 21.16 -4.11
C ASP A 490 16.71 22.17 -2.93
N PRO A 491 17.48 21.92 -1.84
CA PRO A 491 17.50 22.63 -0.53
C PRO A 491 17.18 24.12 -0.50
N ASP A 492 17.64 24.87 -1.50
CA ASP A 492 17.52 26.31 -1.52
C ASP A 492 16.10 26.77 -1.92
N LYS A 493 15.38 25.97 -2.73
CA LYS A 493 14.04 26.30 -3.23
C LYS A 493 12.91 26.06 -2.22
N GLU A 494 13.01 25.06 -1.35
CA GLU A 494 11.99 24.87 -0.30
C GLU A 494 12.37 25.61 1.00
N MET A 495 13.63 25.98 1.23
CA MET A 495 13.98 27.00 2.24
C MET A 495 13.30 28.35 1.92
N GLU A 496 13.30 28.75 0.65
CA GLU A 496 12.59 29.93 0.18
C GLU A 496 11.06 29.80 0.39
N LEU A 497 10.48 28.62 0.15
CA LEU A 497 9.06 28.34 0.43
C LEU A 497 8.74 28.37 1.93
N ILE A 498 9.62 27.84 2.79
CA ILE A 498 9.51 27.90 4.26
C ILE A 498 9.52 29.36 4.71
N GLU A 499 10.45 30.16 4.20
CA GLU A 499 10.53 31.58 4.53
C GLU A 499 9.29 32.33 4.05
N GLN A 500 8.83 32.09 2.81
CA GLN A 500 7.59 32.67 2.28
C GLN A 500 6.37 32.29 3.13
N HIS A 501 6.21 31.02 3.50
CA HIS A 501 5.08 30.58 4.34
C HIS A 501 5.17 31.11 5.77
N LYS A 502 6.37 31.16 6.35
CA LYS A 502 6.62 31.77 7.66
C LYS A 502 6.26 33.26 7.63
N HIS A 503 6.57 33.97 6.55
CA HIS A 503 6.16 35.35 6.34
C HIS A 503 4.63 35.51 6.28
N VAL A 504 3.93 34.62 5.56
CA VAL A 504 2.45 34.61 5.47
C VAL A 504 1.79 34.30 6.82
N MET A 505 2.35 33.37 7.60
CA MET A 505 1.83 33.04 8.93
C MET A 505 2.04 34.18 9.92
N MET A 506 3.23 34.80 9.92
CA MET A 506 3.52 35.96 10.79
C MET A 506 2.64 37.17 10.45
N SER A 507 2.31 37.40 9.17
CA SER A 507 1.42 38.50 8.77
C SER A 507 -0.04 38.27 9.19
N ALA A 508 -0.45 37.01 9.33
CA ALA A 508 -1.79 36.64 9.82
C ALA A 508 -1.91 36.66 11.35
N GLU A 509 -0.88 36.25 12.09
CA GLU A 509 -0.87 36.20 13.56
C GLU A 509 -0.70 37.59 14.21
N ASP A 510 0.23 38.40 13.71
CA ASP A 510 0.48 39.76 14.20
C ASP A 510 0.84 40.71 13.04
N PRO A 511 -0.17 41.26 12.33
CA PRO A 511 0.05 42.12 11.18
C PRO A 511 0.77 43.42 11.54
N VAL A 512 0.72 43.87 12.81
CA VAL A 512 1.41 45.08 13.25
C VAL A 512 2.90 44.82 13.35
N TYR A 513 3.30 43.78 14.09
CA TYR A 513 4.70 43.43 14.28
C TYR A 513 5.37 43.03 12.95
N HIS A 514 4.67 42.26 12.12
CA HIS A 514 5.15 41.86 10.81
C HIS A 514 5.46 43.06 9.91
N ASN A 515 4.49 43.96 9.72
CA ASN A 515 4.67 45.12 8.85
C ASN A 515 5.69 46.12 9.40
N ALA A 516 5.78 46.28 10.73
CA ALA A 516 6.81 47.11 11.36
C ALA A 516 8.23 46.54 11.14
N SER A 517 8.39 45.22 11.23
CA SER A 517 9.67 44.54 10.99
C SER A 517 10.09 44.62 9.52
N MET A 518 9.15 44.47 8.58
CA MET A 518 9.41 44.64 7.15
C MET A 518 9.78 46.09 6.81
N ALA A 519 9.12 47.07 7.41
CA ALA A 519 9.47 48.47 7.23
C ALA A 519 10.91 48.75 7.70
N ALA A 520 11.30 48.24 8.87
CA ALA A 520 12.66 48.39 9.39
C ALA A 520 13.71 47.73 8.46
N PHE A 521 13.41 46.53 7.96
CA PHE A 521 14.27 45.83 7.01
C PHE A 521 14.53 46.63 5.72
N TYR A 522 13.48 47.25 5.15
CA TYR A 522 13.62 48.05 3.95
C TYR A 522 14.31 49.40 4.21
N VAL A 523 14.13 50.00 5.39
CA VAL A 523 14.87 51.19 5.82
C VAL A 523 16.38 50.91 5.87
N ASP A 524 16.78 49.77 6.43
CA ASP A 524 18.19 49.36 6.51
C ASP A 524 18.82 49.08 5.13
N LYS A 525 18.00 48.95 4.09
CA LYS A 525 18.42 48.73 2.70
C LYS A 525 18.29 49.96 1.81
N ILE A 526 18.01 51.14 2.36
CA ILE A 526 18.01 52.39 1.60
C ILE A 526 19.44 52.68 1.11
N GLY A 527 19.62 52.70 -0.21
CA GLY A 527 20.92 52.87 -0.88
C GLY A 527 21.53 51.60 -1.47
N SER A 528 20.93 50.41 -1.30
CA SER A 528 21.33 49.22 -2.05
C SER A 528 20.71 49.20 -3.46
N GLU A 529 21.43 48.69 -4.46
CA GLU A 529 20.97 48.58 -5.86
C GLU A 529 19.86 47.51 -6.06
N ASP A 530 19.48 46.81 -5.00
CA ASP A 530 18.39 45.82 -5.00
C ASP A 530 17.03 46.55 -5.08
N VAL A 531 16.59 46.80 -6.32
CA VAL A 531 15.23 47.28 -6.63
C VAL A 531 14.34 46.07 -6.87
N VAL A 532 13.33 45.87 -6.03
CA VAL A 532 12.28 44.88 -6.27
C VAL A 532 11.31 45.48 -7.28
N VAL A 533 11.41 45.05 -8.55
CA VAL A 533 10.44 45.31 -9.63
C VAL A 533 9.97 46.78 -9.67
N GLY A 534 10.89 47.71 -9.90
CA GLY A 534 10.58 49.12 -10.14
C GLY A 534 10.08 49.92 -8.94
N ILE A 535 10.03 49.33 -7.73
CA ILE A 535 9.70 50.02 -6.48
C ILE A 535 10.97 50.11 -5.64
N THR A 536 11.29 51.32 -5.18
CA THR A 536 12.46 51.58 -4.34
C THR A 536 12.30 51.00 -2.94
N ASN A 537 13.40 50.70 -2.25
CA ASN A 537 13.35 50.27 -0.85
C ASN A 537 12.71 51.33 0.07
N GLU A 538 12.82 52.62 -0.30
CA GLU A 538 12.14 53.73 0.37
C GLU A 538 10.61 53.61 0.25
N GLU A 539 10.10 53.37 -0.96
CA GLU A 539 8.66 53.17 -1.20
C GLU A 539 8.13 51.91 -0.52
N MET A 540 8.90 50.82 -0.48
CA MET A 540 8.53 49.59 0.24
C MET A 540 8.52 49.78 1.77
N ALA A 541 9.48 50.52 2.31
CA ALA A 541 9.50 50.88 3.72
C ALA A 541 8.28 51.73 4.11
N GLU A 542 7.92 52.71 3.27
CA GLU A 542 6.74 53.55 3.48
C GLU A 542 5.44 52.76 3.37
N TYR A 543 5.34 51.87 2.40
CA TYR A 543 4.20 50.97 2.22
C TYR A 543 3.96 50.10 3.47
N HIS A 544 4.99 49.40 3.94
CA HIS A 544 4.87 48.56 5.14
C HIS A 544 4.66 49.37 6.43
N SER A 545 5.26 50.56 6.55
CA SER A 545 4.96 51.47 7.67
C SER A 545 3.48 51.90 7.69
N THR A 546 2.91 52.13 6.51
CA THR A 546 1.50 52.48 6.34
C THR A 546 0.58 51.32 6.68
N LEU A 547 0.90 50.10 6.22
CA LEU A 547 0.15 48.90 6.59
C LEU A 547 0.19 48.63 8.11
N ALA A 548 1.35 48.82 8.76
CA ALA A 548 1.46 48.67 10.21
C ALA A 548 0.55 49.67 10.94
N LYS A 549 0.52 50.94 10.51
CA LYS A 549 -0.36 51.98 11.08
C LYS A 549 -1.83 51.67 10.86
N LEU A 550 -2.21 51.17 9.67
CA LEU A 550 -3.57 50.76 9.37
C LEU A 550 -4.00 49.55 10.21
N ALA A 551 -3.11 48.58 10.41
CA ALA A 551 -3.36 47.44 11.28
C ALA A 551 -3.59 47.87 12.74
N VAL A 552 -2.74 48.76 13.28
CA VAL A 552 -2.93 49.35 14.62
C VAL A 552 -4.27 50.06 14.73
N LYS A 553 -4.63 50.86 13.72
CA LYS A 553 -5.92 51.56 13.67
C LYS A 553 -7.09 50.58 13.67
N GLY A 554 -7.04 49.53 12.86
CA GLY A 554 -8.07 48.49 12.81
C GLY A 554 -8.20 47.73 14.13
N THR A 555 -7.09 47.42 14.81
CA THR A 555 -7.12 46.80 16.14
C THR A 555 -7.76 47.73 17.18
N ILE A 556 -7.41 49.02 17.19
CA ILE A 556 -7.99 50.02 18.10
C ILE A 556 -9.49 50.19 17.83
N GLU A 557 -9.90 50.30 16.56
CA GLU A 557 -11.31 50.44 16.16
C GLU A 557 -12.12 49.19 16.53
N GLY A 558 -11.54 47.98 16.37
CA GLY A 558 -12.15 46.73 16.82
C GLY A 558 -12.32 46.67 18.33
N MET A 559 -11.34 47.11 19.11
CA MET A 559 -11.42 47.19 20.57
C MET A 559 -12.45 48.24 21.04
N MET A 560 -12.54 49.39 20.37
CA MET A 560 -13.55 50.41 20.65
C MET A 560 -14.96 49.96 20.26
N GLY A 561 -15.10 49.21 19.17
CA GLY A 561 -16.35 48.57 18.76
C GLY A 561 -16.85 47.54 19.77
N ALA A 562 -15.96 46.70 20.28
CA ALA A 562 -16.26 45.73 21.34
C ALA A 562 -16.64 46.42 22.68
N ALA A 563 -15.98 47.53 23.03
CA ALA A 563 -16.32 48.32 24.21
C ALA A 563 -17.71 48.99 24.10
N ASN A 564 -18.09 49.45 22.90
CA ASN A 564 -19.41 50.04 22.67
C ASN A 564 -20.55 48.99 22.65
N GLN A 565 -20.29 47.75 22.24
CA GLN A 565 -21.25 46.65 22.37
C GLN A 565 -21.43 46.20 23.83
N ALA A 566 -20.39 46.29 24.66
CA ALA A 566 -20.49 45.98 26.09
C ALA A 566 -21.28 47.04 26.90
N GLY A 567 -21.45 48.26 26.37
CA GLY A 567 -22.17 49.37 27.04
C GLY A 567 -23.65 49.55 26.65
N GLY A 568 -24.19 48.77 25.70
CA GLY A 568 -25.51 48.97 25.11
C GLY A 568 -26.63 48.08 25.67
N LYS A 569 -27.47 48.64 26.54
CA LYS A 569 -28.86 48.24 26.87
C LYS A 569 -29.14 46.83 27.44
N ARG A 570 -29.34 46.81 28.77
CA ARG A 570 -30.32 45.93 29.44
C ARG A 570 -31.73 46.18 28.87
N GLY A 571 -32.40 45.13 28.40
CA GLY A 571 -33.83 45.19 28.08
C GLY A 571 -34.36 44.01 27.27
N THR A 572 -34.98 43.06 27.98
CA THR A 572 -36.09 42.14 27.59
C THR A 572 -35.86 41.04 26.53
N GLU A 573 -35.80 39.83 27.08
CA GLU A 573 -36.14 38.47 26.63
C GLU A 573 -36.92 38.25 25.30
N THR A 574 -36.41 37.32 24.45
CA THR A 574 -37.10 36.12 23.90
C THR A 574 -36.10 35.23 23.08
N PRO A 575 -36.38 33.92 22.82
CA PRO A 575 -35.38 32.82 22.74
C PRO A 575 -34.89 32.45 21.31
N PRO A 576 -33.92 31.52 21.13
CA PRO A 576 -32.98 31.52 20.02
C PRO A 576 -33.52 30.81 18.77
N GLY A 577 -33.36 31.45 17.62
CA GLY A 577 -33.56 30.86 16.30
C GLY A 577 -32.31 30.99 15.45
N THR A 578 -31.80 29.83 14.99
CA THR A 578 -30.88 29.58 13.85
C THR A 578 -29.45 30.15 13.89
N PRO A 579 -28.42 29.32 13.62
CA PRO A 579 -27.05 29.80 13.44
C PRO A 579 -26.91 30.49 12.07
N VAL A 580 -26.37 31.71 12.09
CA VAL A 580 -26.00 32.47 10.89
C VAL A 580 -24.64 31.97 10.39
N SER A 581 -24.58 31.64 9.10
CA SER A 581 -23.39 31.27 8.32
C SER A 581 -22.30 32.36 8.35
N PRO A 582 -21.01 32.02 8.48
CA PRO A 582 -19.93 32.98 8.34
C PRO A 582 -19.61 33.21 6.84
N GLN A 583 -20.32 34.14 6.21
CA GLN A 583 -19.90 34.76 4.97
C GLN A 583 -20.02 36.28 5.12
N ALA A 584 -18.99 36.93 5.69
CA ALA A 584 -18.74 38.35 5.51
C ALA A 584 -17.42 38.77 6.19
N THR A 585 -16.29 38.57 5.51
CA THR A 585 -15.10 39.45 5.63
C THR A 585 -14.15 39.14 4.45
N SER A 586 -14.59 39.47 3.23
CA SER A 586 -13.69 39.47 2.06
C SER A 586 -14.01 40.58 1.05
N ALA A 587 -14.76 41.61 1.44
CA ALA A 587 -15.16 42.67 0.53
C ALA A 587 -15.19 44.02 1.25
N ALA A 588 -14.02 44.63 1.45
CA ALA A 588 -13.86 46.09 1.63
C ALA A 588 -12.37 46.50 1.73
N ILE A 589 -11.48 45.98 0.86
CA ILE A 589 -10.20 46.64 0.58
C ILE A 589 -9.95 46.46 -0.92
N GLY A 590 -10.56 47.31 -1.72
CA GLY A 590 -10.45 47.20 -3.18
C GLY A 590 -11.33 48.21 -3.87
N SER A 591 -10.90 49.47 -3.90
CA SER A 591 -11.22 50.40 -5.02
C SER A 591 -10.48 51.74 -5.02
N GLU A 592 -9.57 52.08 -4.09
CA GLU A 592 -8.92 53.41 -4.11
C GLU A 592 -7.37 53.43 -4.07
N ALA A 593 -6.68 52.29 -4.17
CA ALA A 593 -5.21 52.24 -4.18
C ALA A 593 -4.57 51.93 -5.56
N LEU A 594 -5.29 52.18 -6.65
CA LEU A 594 -4.76 52.09 -8.02
C LEU A 594 -4.96 53.43 -8.72
N ASN A 595 -4.09 54.38 -8.37
CA ASN A 595 -3.67 55.50 -9.20
C ASN A 595 -2.51 56.21 -8.48
N PHE A 596 -1.34 55.56 -8.50
CA PHE A 596 -0.02 56.20 -8.56
C PHE A 596 0.92 55.27 -9.31
#